data_AF-A0A2N9IZ69-F1
#
_entry.id   AF-A0A2N9IZ69-F1
#
_cell.length_a   1.000
_cell.length_b   1.000
_cell.length_c   1.000
_cell.angle_alpha   90.00
_cell.angle_beta   90.00
_cell.angle_gamma   90.00
#
_symmetry.space_group_name_H-M   'P 1'
#
loop_
_entity.id
_entity.type
_entity.pdbx_description
1 polymer ?
#
loop_
_entity_poly.entity_id
_entity_poly.type
_entity_poly.pdbx_seq_one_letter_code
_entity_poly.pdbx_strand_id
1 'polypeptide(L)'
;MGAIKASIGDAVLTFMWVFSASTLGAVTSVIATYLGVQGLAWASLLITTFLVFVLVFLFSSIGDALGGASFNPTGTASFYAAGLGPDTLFSMALRFPAQAAGAVGGALAIKEVMPKQYKHMLGVLVTPFSRRGCLQWPP
;
A
#
# COMPACT_ATOMS: atom_id res chain seq x y z
N MET A 1 22.75 0.88 -8.35
CA MET A 1 21.93 0.17 -9.38
C MET A 1 21.49 1.20 -10.42
N GLY A 2 21.35 0.84 -11.70
CA GLY A 2 20.79 1.79 -12.69
C GLY A 2 19.34 2.16 -12.36
N ALA A 3 18.93 3.41 -12.62
CA ALA A 3 17.59 3.93 -12.33
C ALA A 3 16.46 3.05 -12.89
N ILE A 4 16.68 2.43 -14.04
CA ILE A 4 15.75 1.49 -14.67
C ILE A 4 15.49 0.27 -13.77
N LYS A 5 16.55 -0.38 -13.25
CA LYS A 5 16.40 -1.56 -12.42
C LYS A 5 15.72 -1.24 -11.08
N ALA A 6 16.02 -0.08 -10.50
CA ALA A 6 15.32 0.41 -9.32
C ALA A 6 13.82 0.65 -9.60
N SER A 7 13.49 1.26 -10.74
CA SER A 7 12.08 1.50 -11.13
C SER A 7 11.28 0.21 -11.34
N ILE A 8 11.89 -0.86 -11.85
CA ILE A 8 11.22 -2.17 -11.97
C ILE A 8 10.96 -2.76 -10.57
N GLY A 9 11.95 -2.68 -9.67
CA GLY A 9 11.79 -3.12 -8.28
C GLY A 9 10.69 -2.34 -7.56
N ASP A 10 10.64 -1.02 -7.77
CA ASP A 10 9.60 -0.13 -7.26
C ASP A 10 8.20 -0.56 -7.73
N ALA A 11 8.01 -0.82 -9.03
CA ALA A 11 6.72 -1.26 -9.55
C ALA A 11 6.23 -2.56 -8.89
N VAL A 12 7.11 -3.55 -8.79
CA VAL A 12 6.77 -4.86 -8.19
C VAL A 12 6.48 -4.71 -6.70
N LEU A 13 7.33 -3.97 -5.97
CA LEU A 13 7.14 -3.76 -4.54
C LEU A 13 5.88 -2.95 -4.24
N THR A 14 5.59 -1.88 -4.98
CA THR A 14 4.36 -1.11 -4.77
C THR A 14 3.13 -1.93 -5.13
N PHE A 15 3.17 -2.75 -6.19
CA PHE A 15 2.10 -3.70 -6.51
C PHE A 15 1.80 -4.63 -5.33
N MET A 16 2.82 -5.31 -4.84
CA MET A 16 2.69 -6.26 -3.74
C MET A 16 2.26 -5.55 -2.45
N TRP A 17 2.82 -4.36 -2.17
CA TRP A 17 2.44 -3.55 -1.01
C TRP A 17 0.97 -3.17 -1.04
N VAL A 18 0.49 -2.57 -2.14
CA VAL A 18 -0.92 -2.14 -2.25
C VAL A 18 -1.85 -3.34 -2.16
N PHE A 19 -1.51 -4.45 -2.81
CA PHE A 19 -2.28 -5.69 -2.70
C PHE A 19 -2.39 -6.17 -1.24
N SER A 20 -1.25 -6.29 -0.54
CA SER A 20 -1.20 -6.77 0.84
C SER A 20 -1.83 -5.79 1.83
N ALA A 21 -1.48 -4.51 1.77
CA ALA A 21 -1.99 -3.48 2.68
C ALA A 21 -3.51 -3.33 2.58
N SER A 22 -4.08 -3.55 1.41
CA SER A 22 -5.54 -3.51 1.19
C SER A 22 -6.30 -4.64 1.91
N THR A 23 -5.60 -5.68 2.36
CA THR A 23 -6.19 -6.77 3.16
C THR A 23 -6.18 -6.50 4.66
N LEU A 24 -5.47 -5.48 5.14
CA LEU A 24 -5.26 -5.22 6.56
C LEU A 24 -6.58 -5.10 7.33
N GLY A 25 -7.55 -4.36 6.81
CA GLY A 25 -8.86 -4.23 7.46
C GLY A 25 -9.60 -5.56 7.61
N ALA A 26 -9.58 -6.38 6.55
CA ALA A 26 -10.19 -7.70 6.56
C ALA A 26 -9.48 -8.63 7.56
N VAL A 27 -8.15 -8.71 7.50
CA VAL A 27 -7.34 -9.55 8.39
C VAL A 27 -7.50 -9.12 9.85
N THR A 28 -7.48 -7.82 10.14
CA THR A 28 -7.75 -7.29 11.48
C THR A 28 -9.12 -7.75 11.98
N SER A 29 -10.17 -7.68 11.16
CA SER A 29 -11.52 -8.10 11.57
C SER A 29 -11.61 -9.60 11.87
N VAL A 30 -10.91 -10.43 11.08
CA VAL A 30 -10.84 -11.89 11.29
C VAL A 30 -10.11 -12.19 12.61
N ILE A 31 -8.95 -11.58 12.83
CA ILE A 31 -8.16 -11.78 14.05
C ILE A 31 -8.93 -11.29 15.28
N ALA A 32 -9.52 -10.11 15.23
CA ALA A 32 -10.29 -9.55 16.35
C ALA A 32 -11.47 -10.45 16.72
N THR A 33 -12.16 -11.01 15.72
CA THR A 33 -13.27 -11.95 15.91
C THR A 33 -12.79 -13.27 16.51
N TYR A 34 -11.69 -13.82 15.99
CA TYR A 34 -11.11 -15.07 16.47
C TYR A 34 -10.63 -14.97 17.93
N LEU A 35 -10.11 -13.82 18.33
CA LEU A 35 -9.67 -13.54 19.70
C LEU A 35 -10.82 -13.09 20.62
N GLY A 36 -12.03 -12.86 20.09
CA GLY A 36 -13.19 -12.40 20.85
C GLY A 36 -13.09 -10.95 21.33
N VAL A 37 -12.25 -10.13 20.70
CA VAL A 37 -11.93 -8.74 21.12
C VAL A 37 -12.58 -7.67 20.23
N GLN A 38 -13.48 -8.05 19.31
CA GLN A 38 -14.11 -7.12 18.35
C GLN A 38 -14.88 -5.95 18.98
N GLY A 39 -15.31 -6.06 20.25
CA GLY A 39 -15.98 -4.97 20.99
C GLY A 39 -15.02 -3.94 21.60
N LEU A 40 -13.71 -4.19 21.59
CA LEU A 40 -12.70 -3.34 22.18
C LEU A 40 -12.05 -2.49 21.10
N ALA A 41 -12.40 -1.20 21.06
CA ALA A 41 -11.90 -0.27 20.04
C ALA A 41 -10.36 -0.21 19.97
N TRP A 42 -9.67 -0.37 21.11
CA TRP A 42 -8.21 -0.39 21.18
C TRP A 42 -7.58 -1.66 20.59
N ALA A 43 -8.28 -2.81 20.63
CA ALA A 43 -7.73 -4.09 20.19
C ALA A 43 -7.52 -4.11 18.67
N SER A 44 -8.49 -3.63 17.90
CA SER A 44 -8.38 -3.50 16.44
C SER A 44 -7.23 -2.59 16.01
N LEU A 45 -6.97 -1.53 16.77
CA LEU A 45 -5.86 -0.61 16.51
C LEU A 45 -4.51 -1.28 16.77
N LEU A 46 -4.37 -2.01 17.88
CA LEU A 46 -3.14 -2.76 18.19
C LEU A 46 -2.86 -3.85 17.14
N ILE A 47 -3.88 -4.63 16.76
CA ILE A 47 -3.75 -5.67 15.74
C ILE A 47 -3.30 -5.06 14.41
N THR A 48 -3.99 -4.00 13.95
CA THR A 48 -3.64 -3.34 12.70
C THR A 48 -2.24 -2.75 12.74
N THR A 49 -1.86 -2.10 13.85
CA THR A 49 -0.52 -1.52 14.02
C THR A 49 0.56 -2.59 13.95
N PHE A 50 0.35 -3.74 14.61
CA PHE A 50 1.28 -4.87 14.53
C PHE A 50 1.39 -5.41 13.11
N LEU A 51 0.27 -5.62 12.40
CA LEU A 51 0.27 -6.08 11.02
C LEU A 51 0.98 -5.10 10.09
N VAL A 52 0.71 -3.80 10.21
CA VAL A 52 1.40 -2.75 9.44
C VAL A 52 2.89 -2.77 9.73
N PHE A 53 3.30 -2.87 10.99
CA PHE A 53 4.71 -2.94 11.38
C PHE A 53 5.42 -4.12 10.71
N VAL A 54 4.81 -5.32 10.77
CA VAL A 54 5.34 -6.52 10.11
C VAL A 54 5.46 -6.31 8.60
N LEU A 55 4.42 -5.78 7.95
CA LEU A 55 4.46 -5.48 6.52
C LEU A 55 5.57 -4.47 6.17
N VAL A 56 5.64 -3.33 6.85
CA VAL A 56 6.66 -2.30 6.59
C VAL A 56 8.06 -2.89 6.78
N PHE A 57 8.28 -3.69 7.82
CA PHE A 57 9.57 -4.34 8.06
C PHE A 57 9.96 -5.27 6.91
N LEU A 58 9.05 -6.15 6.49
CA LEU A 58 9.29 -7.10 5.41
C LEU A 58 9.53 -6.40 4.07
N PHE A 59 8.65 -5.47 3.69
CA PHE A 59 8.75 -4.78 2.40
C PHE A 59 9.96 -3.85 2.32
N SER A 60 10.35 -3.21 3.42
CA SER A 60 11.60 -2.43 3.49
C SER A 60 12.81 -3.34 3.30
N SER A 61 12.85 -4.48 4.01
CA SER A 61 13.95 -5.44 3.89
C SER A 61 14.08 -6.01 2.47
N ILE A 62 12.96 -6.30 1.80
CA ILE A 62 12.95 -6.74 0.40
C ILE A 62 13.40 -5.60 -0.52
N GLY A 63 12.97 -4.36 -0.26
CA GLY A 63 13.42 -3.15 -0.96
C GLY A 63 14.92 -2.98 -0.96
N ASP A 64 15.53 -3.13 0.21
CA ASP A 64 16.98 -3.08 0.37
C ASP A 64 17.67 -4.21 -0.42
N ALA A 65 17.15 -5.44 -0.32
CA ALA A 65 17.65 -6.58 -1.08
C ALA A 65 17.52 -6.42 -2.61
N LEU A 66 16.50 -5.70 -3.08
CA LEU A 66 16.30 -5.33 -4.49
C LEU A 66 17.14 -4.12 -4.94
N GLY A 67 18.06 -3.67 -4.10
CA GLY A 67 19.02 -2.60 -4.41
C GLY A 67 18.47 -1.21 -4.14
N GLY A 68 17.69 -1.06 -3.07
CA GLY A 68 17.10 0.20 -2.64
C GLY A 68 15.81 0.53 -3.38
N ALA A 69 15.04 -0.49 -3.75
CA ALA A 69 13.69 -0.31 -4.28
C ALA A 69 12.76 0.18 -3.15
N SER A 70 11.75 0.97 -3.50
CA SER A 70 10.83 1.62 -2.57
C SER A 70 9.40 1.44 -3.05
N PHE A 71 8.52 1.03 -2.14
CA PHE A 71 7.08 1.00 -2.37
C PHE A 71 6.39 2.33 -2.02
N ASN A 72 7.13 3.29 -1.45
CA ASN A 72 6.60 4.51 -0.84
C ASN A 72 7.13 5.77 -1.56
N PRO A 73 6.32 6.41 -2.42
CA PRO A 73 6.78 7.55 -3.23
C PRO A 73 7.00 8.79 -2.36
N THR A 74 6.24 8.92 -1.26
CA THR A 74 6.43 10.01 -0.28
C THR A 74 7.77 9.88 0.42
N GLY A 75 8.18 8.66 0.80
CA GLY A 75 9.49 8.40 1.38
C GLY A 75 10.62 8.74 0.40
N THR A 76 10.51 8.31 -0.86
CA THR A 76 11.49 8.66 -1.89
C THR A 76 11.58 10.18 -2.12
N ALA A 77 10.45 10.88 -2.20
CA ALA A 77 10.42 12.33 -2.36
C ALA A 77 11.00 13.09 -1.17
N SER A 78 10.70 12.66 0.06
CA SER A 78 11.17 13.32 1.28
C SER A 78 12.67 13.14 1.50
N PHE A 79 13.21 11.94 1.26
CA PHE A 79 14.65 11.71 1.34
C PHE A 79 15.41 12.51 0.28
N TYR A 80 14.92 12.54 -0.96
CA TYR A 80 15.48 13.40 -1.99
C TYR A 80 15.47 14.89 -1.58
N ALA A 81 14.34 15.39 -1.08
CA ALA A 81 14.22 16.79 -0.65
C ALA A 81 15.14 17.12 0.54
N ALA A 82 15.40 16.15 1.42
CA ALA A 82 16.34 16.28 2.52
C ALA A 82 17.82 16.18 2.09
N GLY A 83 18.10 15.95 0.80
CA GLY A 83 19.45 15.69 0.29
C GLY A 83 20.03 14.35 0.77
N LEU A 84 19.16 13.41 1.15
CA LEU A 84 19.53 12.09 1.65
C LEU A 84 19.30 11.03 0.58
N GLY A 85 20.28 10.12 0.44
CA GLY A 85 20.21 8.99 -0.47
C GLY A 85 20.74 9.28 -1.88
N PRO A 86 20.78 8.25 -2.74
CA PRO A 86 21.42 8.31 -4.05
C PRO A 86 20.48 8.77 -5.18
N ASP A 87 19.22 9.08 -4.89
CA ASP A 87 18.22 9.42 -5.90
C ASP A 87 18.48 10.81 -6.51
N THR A 88 18.29 10.92 -7.83
CA THR A 88 18.34 12.16 -8.61
C THR A 88 16.96 12.46 -9.22
N LEU A 89 16.74 13.69 -9.72
CA LEU A 89 15.53 14.03 -10.48
C LEU A 89 15.22 13.04 -11.61
N PHE A 90 16.26 12.61 -12.35
CA PHE A 90 16.12 11.64 -13.43
C PHE A 90 15.64 10.28 -12.91
N SER A 91 16.23 9.79 -11.81
CA SER A 91 15.79 8.53 -11.22
C SER A 91 14.36 8.61 -10.67
N MET A 92 13.97 9.72 -10.04
CA MET A 92 12.61 9.90 -9.54
C MET A 92 11.57 9.97 -10.66
N ALA A 93 11.93 10.58 -11.80
CA ALA A 93 11.07 10.63 -12.97
C ALA A 93 10.71 9.24 -13.53
N LEU A 94 11.58 8.23 -13.31
CA LEU A 94 11.29 6.84 -13.68
C LEU A 94 10.58 6.08 -12.55
N ARG A 95 10.96 6.34 -11.31
CA ARG A 95 10.47 5.62 -10.13
C ARG A 95 9.03 5.96 -9.77
N PHE A 96 8.63 7.23 -9.78
CA PHE A 96 7.26 7.60 -9.42
C PHE A 96 6.19 7.02 -10.36
N PRO A 97 6.35 7.08 -11.70
CA PRO A 97 5.42 6.41 -12.60
C PRO A 97 5.38 4.89 -12.38
N ALA A 98 6.53 4.28 -12.08
CA ALA A 98 6.60 2.84 -11.81
C ALA A 98 5.84 2.46 -10.53
N GLN A 99 6.01 3.22 -9.44
CA GLN A 99 5.25 3.03 -8.20
C GLN A 99 3.75 3.28 -8.41
N ALA A 100 3.38 4.31 -9.17
CA ALA A 100 1.98 4.57 -9.51
C ALA A 100 1.36 3.42 -10.32
N ALA A 101 2.07 2.89 -11.31
CA ALA A 101 1.63 1.73 -12.09
C ALA A 101 1.50 0.48 -11.20
N GLY A 102 2.48 0.23 -10.33
CA GLY A 102 2.44 -0.84 -9.34
C GLY A 102 1.21 -0.73 -8.44
N ALA A 103 0.96 0.46 -7.88
CA ALA A 103 -0.18 0.72 -7.01
C ALA A 103 -1.53 0.45 -7.71
N VAL A 104 -1.70 0.94 -8.94
CA VAL A 104 -2.90 0.67 -9.74
C VAL A 104 -3.06 -0.82 -9.98
N GLY A 105 -1.99 -1.52 -10.36
CA GLY A 105 -2.01 -2.97 -10.54
C GLY A 105 -2.43 -3.71 -9.27
N GLY A 106 -1.85 -3.36 -8.12
CA GLY A 106 -2.17 -3.99 -6.83
C GLY A 106 -3.63 -3.77 -6.43
N ALA A 107 -4.14 -2.55 -6.64
CA ALA A 107 -5.52 -2.19 -6.37
C ALA A 107 -6.52 -2.94 -7.27
N LEU A 108 -6.21 -3.09 -8.57
CA LEU A 108 -7.03 -3.87 -9.49
C LEU A 108 -6.99 -5.37 -9.14
N ALA A 109 -5.81 -5.92 -8.83
CA ALA A 109 -5.66 -7.32 -8.45
C ALA A 109 -6.47 -7.65 -7.19
N ILE A 110 -6.37 -6.82 -6.14
CA ILE A 110 -7.11 -7.09 -4.90
C ILE A 110 -8.62 -6.94 -5.07
N LYS A 111 -9.07 -6.01 -5.92
CA LYS A 111 -10.50 -5.84 -6.24
C LYS A 111 -11.12 -7.12 -6.82
N GLU A 112 -10.37 -7.85 -7.64
CA GLU A 112 -10.84 -9.08 -8.26
C GLU A 112 -10.90 -10.25 -7.28
N VAL A 113 -9.90 -10.39 -6.39
CA VAL A 113 -9.79 -11.56 -5.51
C VAL A 113 -10.39 -11.38 -4.11
N MET A 114 -10.73 -10.15 -3.70
CA MET A 114 -11.29 -9.88 -2.37
C MET A 114 -12.66 -10.55 -2.18
N PRO A 115 -12.87 -11.31 -1.09
CA PRO A 115 -14.16 -11.92 -0.78
C PRO A 115 -15.29 -10.89 -0.67
N LYS A 116 -16.50 -11.25 -1.14
CA LYS A 116 -17.67 -10.36 -1.16
C LYS A 116 -17.96 -9.72 0.21
N GLN A 117 -17.74 -10.46 1.29
CA GLN A 117 -17.94 -10.02 2.67
C GLN A 117 -17.05 -8.83 3.06
N TYR A 118 -15.82 -8.77 2.54
CA TYR A 118 -14.84 -7.72 2.85
C TYR A 118 -14.67 -6.69 1.74
N LYS A 119 -15.31 -6.90 0.58
CA LYS A 119 -15.16 -6.02 -0.60
C LYS A 119 -15.57 -4.57 -0.33
N HIS A 120 -16.49 -4.33 0.61
CA HIS A 120 -16.86 -2.98 1.04
C HIS A 120 -15.70 -2.24 1.75
N MET A 121 -14.76 -2.97 2.36
CA MET A 121 -13.58 -2.38 3.02
C MET A 121 -12.56 -1.85 2.02
N LEU A 122 -12.66 -2.21 0.73
CA LEU A 122 -11.85 -1.65 -0.35
C LEU A 122 -12.37 -0.29 -0.87
N GLY A 123 -13.48 0.23 -0.31
CA GLY A 123 -14.21 1.38 -0.86
C GLY A 123 -13.39 2.66 -1.04
N VAL A 124 -12.33 2.86 -0.25
CA VAL A 124 -11.42 4.01 -0.39
C VAL A 124 -10.43 3.82 -1.55
N LEU A 125 -10.08 2.58 -1.89
CA LEU A 125 -9.06 2.25 -2.90
C LEU A 125 -9.64 2.15 -4.33
N VAL A 126 -10.94 1.85 -4.47
CA VAL A 126 -11.53 1.36 -5.72
C VAL A 126 -12.58 2.30 -6.33
N THR A 127 -13.00 3.39 -5.67
CA THR A 127 -13.94 4.32 -6.32
C THR A 127 -13.27 4.99 -7.51
N PRO A 128 -13.68 4.69 -8.76
CA PRO A 128 -13.27 5.48 -9.89
C PRO A 128 -13.91 6.85 -9.71
N PHE A 129 -13.18 7.91 -10.04
CA PHE A 129 -13.69 9.29 -10.18
C PHE A 129 -14.74 9.42 -11.33
N SER A 130 -15.46 8.34 -11.67
CA SER A 130 -16.27 8.22 -12.88
C SER A 130 -17.69 7.69 -12.63
N ARG A 131 -18.17 7.59 -11.38
CA ARG A 131 -19.61 7.37 -11.07
C ARG A 131 -20.04 7.97 -9.73
N ARG A 132 -19.73 9.24 -9.47
CA ARG A 132 -20.51 10.05 -8.53
C ARG A 132 -21.11 11.24 -9.26
N GLY A 133 -22.13 10.94 -10.07
CA GLY A 133 -23.28 11.82 -10.08
C GLY A 133 -23.91 11.76 -8.68
N CYS A 134 -24.14 12.94 -8.11
CA CYS A 134 -24.84 13.19 -6.85
C CYS A 134 -24.11 12.79 -5.56
N LEU A 135 -23.59 13.84 -4.90
CA LEU A 135 -23.79 14.10 -3.48
C LEU A 135 -25.05 13.42 -2.94
N GLN A 136 -24.87 12.45 -2.04
CA GLN A 136 -25.82 12.14 -0.97
C GLN A 136 -25.06 11.37 0.11
N TRP A 137 -24.61 12.11 1.12
CA TRP A 137 -24.34 11.57 2.44
C TRP A 137 -25.70 11.33 3.12
N PRO A 138 -25.98 10.16 3.71
CA PRO A 138 -27.09 10.04 4.64
C PRO A 138 -26.71 10.74 5.98
N PRO A 139 -27.72 11.14 6.79
CA PRO A 139 -27.51 11.91 8.02
C PRO A 139 -26.67 11.17 9.07
#